data_AF-A0A4P5ZDD3-F1
#
_entry.id   AF-A0A4P5ZDD3-F1
#
_cell.length_a   1.000
_cell.length_b   1.000
_cell.length_c   1.000
_cell.angle_alpha   90.00
_cell.angle_beta   90.00
_cell.angle_gamma   90.00
#
_symmetry.space_group_name_H-M   'P 1'
#
loop_
_entity.id
_entity.type
_entity.pdbx_description
1 polymer ?
#
loop_
_entity_poly.entity_id
_entity_poly.type
_entity_poly.pdbx_seq_one_letter_code
_entity_poly.pdbx_strand_id
1 'polypeptide(L)'
;MKHSYPRLFLVGCPRSGTTLLQSLLAAHSQIASFPESHFFRYLLGNRSTWRRKLRIPSPLARQRFDQFLVETGHPELERYLPKTAVFTIQYIKGFIRVLDELTQQQEKSLWLEKTPGNLYYISYIEKRVEGAKFIHLVRNGADVVTSLYDVTHQYPEDWRGAWDLDRCIRQWINDVRLSLNHLHKPNHILVQYEQLIDNQLLVLSELCDFIGVKYEPTMLENYQKVAENVILPFEYWKVSVQQGIYNTSGQKFNQLFNEEQKQYILQQLSTANLEFSEKLAKLQMRKSESTLGR
;
A
#
# COMPACT_ATOMS: atom_id res chain seq x y z
N MET A 1 26.93 -9.32 12.72
CA MET A 1 25.47 -9.13 12.81
C MET A 1 25.00 -8.70 11.43
N LYS A 2 24.15 -9.48 10.74
CA LYS A 2 23.60 -9.02 9.45
C LYS A 2 22.64 -7.87 9.76
N HIS A 3 22.99 -6.64 9.37
CA HIS A 3 22.04 -5.54 9.40
C HIS A 3 20.87 -5.94 8.50
N SER A 4 19.75 -6.36 9.10
CA SER A 4 18.53 -6.59 8.33
C SER A 4 17.99 -5.23 7.95
N TYR A 5 18.10 -4.90 6.67
CA TYR A 5 17.55 -3.67 6.10
C TYR A 5 16.04 -3.57 6.43
N PRO A 6 15.52 -2.37 6.77
CA PRO A 6 14.09 -2.17 6.93
C PRO A 6 13.36 -2.55 5.64
N ARG A 7 12.28 -3.33 5.76
CA ARG A 7 11.47 -3.77 4.62
C ARG A 7 10.11 -3.10 4.73
N LEU A 8 9.86 -2.10 3.90
CA LEU A 8 8.67 -1.26 4.02
C LEU A 8 7.56 -1.77 3.12
N PHE A 9 6.35 -1.80 3.66
CA PHE A 9 5.13 -2.11 2.92
C PHE A 9 4.16 -0.93 3.00
N LEU A 10 3.87 -0.30 1.87
CA LEU A 10 2.84 0.73 1.78
C LEU A 10 1.51 0.08 1.38
N VAL A 11 0.55 0.16 2.31
CA VAL A 11 -0.76 -0.47 2.22
C VAL A 11 -1.87 0.55 2.41
N GLY A 12 -3.09 0.19 2.02
CA GLY A 12 -4.27 1.04 2.19
C GLY A 12 -5.38 0.61 1.25
N CYS A 13 -6.47 1.39 1.25
CA CYS A 13 -7.49 1.23 0.22
C CYS A 13 -6.91 1.68 -1.13
N PRO A 14 -7.16 0.95 -2.24
CA PRO A 14 -6.87 1.47 -3.56
C PRO A 14 -7.52 2.86 -3.74
N ARG A 15 -6.87 3.73 -4.51
CA ARG A 15 -7.30 5.12 -4.75
C ARG A 15 -7.15 6.09 -3.58
N SER A 16 -6.52 5.69 -2.47
CA SER A 16 -6.17 6.59 -1.36
C SER A 16 -4.91 7.45 -1.58
N GLY A 17 -4.30 7.42 -2.77
CA GLY A 17 -3.05 8.17 -3.05
C GLY A 17 -1.75 7.43 -2.71
N THR A 18 -1.79 6.08 -2.61
CA THR A 18 -0.61 5.27 -2.25
C THR A 18 0.53 5.42 -3.25
N THR A 19 0.24 5.67 -4.53
CA THR A 19 1.28 5.93 -5.54
C THR A 19 1.98 7.26 -5.30
N LEU A 20 1.28 8.32 -4.87
CA LEU A 20 1.92 9.60 -4.54
C LEU A 20 2.90 9.41 -3.37
N LEU A 21 2.45 8.79 -2.28
CA LEU A 21 3.31 8.54 -1.12
C LEU A 21 4.49 7.61 -1.46
N GLN A 22 4.27 6.61 -2.32
CA GLN A 22 5.36 5.78 -2.85
C GLN A 22 6.42 6.64 -3.55
N SER A 23 6.02 7.54 -4.46
CA SER A 23 6.94 8.39 -5.21
C SER A 23 7.72 9.35 -4.30
N LEU A 24 7.06 9.94 -3.31
CA LEU A 24 7.70 10.81 -2.31
C LEU A 24 8.78 10.06 -1.53
N LEU A 25 8.48 8.85 -1.06
CA LEU A 25 9.43 8.02 -0.32
C LEU A 25 10.56 7.51 -1.22
N ALA A 26 10.26 7.08 -2.44
CA ALA A 26 11.24 6.54 -3.38
C ALA A 26 12.22 7.60 -3.92
N ALA A 27 11.88 8.89 -3.83
CA ALA A 27 12.77 10.00 -4.13
C ALA A 27 13.88 10.21 -3.08
N HIS A 28 13.79 9.58 -1.92
CA HIS A 28 14.87 9.53 -0.95
C HIS A 28 16.04 8.68 -1.48
N SER A 29 17.26 9.14 -1.26
CA SER A 29 18.51 8.48 -1.65
C SER A 29 18.63 7.02 -1.16
N GLN A 30 18.04 6.70 -0.01
CA GLN A 30 18.18 5.39 0.65
C GLN A 30 17.06 4.40 0.34
N ILE A 31 15.95 4.84 -0.26
CA ILE A 31 14.72 4.05 -0.42
C ILE A 31 14.53 3.60 -1.87
N ALA A 32 14.72 2.32 -2.15
CA ALA A 32 14.32 1.71 -3.42
C ALA A 32 12.82 1.46 -3.43
N SER A 33 12.19 1.56 -4.59
CA SER A 33 10.79 1.15 -4.76
C SER A 33 10.57 0.58 -6.14
N PHE A 34 9.44 -0.12 -6.30
CA PHE A 34 9.17 -0.97 -7.45
C PHE A 34 7.70 -0.85 -7.86
N PRO A 35 7.35 -1.29 -9.08
CA PRO A 35 5.95 -1.53 -9.46
C PRO A 35 5.18 -2.40 -8.47
N GLU A 36 3.84 -2.38 -8.52
CA GLU A 36 3.02 -3.19 -7.61
C GLU A 36 3.25 -4.68 -7.86
N SER A 37 3.88 -5.39 -6.91
CA SER A 37 4.22 -6.80 -7.11
C SER A 37 2.99 -7.69 -7.13
N HIS A 38 1.92 -7.33 -6.41
CA HIS A 38 0.79 -8.21 -6.10
C HIS A 38 1.19 -9.61 -5.57
N PHE A 39 2.42 -9.77 -5.10
CA PHE A 39 3.04 -11.07 -4.88
C PHE A 39 2.25 -11.92 -3.89
N PHE A 40 1.90 -11.37 -2.72
CA PHE A 40 1.18 -12.13 -1.68
C PHE A 40 -0.23 -12.53 -2.10
N ARG A 41 -0.91 -11.71 -2.90
CA ARG A 41 -2.23 -12.02 -3.47
C ARG A 41 -2.15 -13.25 -4.37
N TYR A 42 -1.17 -13.27 -5.27
CA TYR A 42 -1.02 -14.41 -6.19
C TYR A 42 -0.41 -15.62 -5.50
N LEU A 43 0.49 -15.44 -4.52
CA LEU A 43 1.08 -16.53 -3.76
C LEU A 43 0.03 -17.32 -2.96
N LEU A 44 -0.86 -16.61 -2.25
CA LEU A 44 -1.83 -17.23 -1.35
C LEU A 44 -3.16 -17.54 -2.03
N GLY A 45 -3.45 -16.88 -3.16
CA GLY A 45 -4.70 -17.01 -3.88
C GLY A 45 -5.90 -16.48 -3.09
N ASN A 46 -7.06 -16.40 -3.73
CA ASN A 46 -8.19 -15.69 -3.14
C ASN A 46 -8.99 -16.49 -2.09
N ARG A 47 -9.12 -17.82 -2.16
CA ARG A 47 -10.16 -18.53 -1.35
C ARG A 47 -9.92 -19.99 -0.95
N SER A 48 -8.74 -20.57 -1.14
CA SER A 48 -8.49 -21.96 -0.72
C SER A 48 -7.90 -22.02 0.70
N THR A 49 -8.75 -22.19 1.71
CA THR A 49 -8.31 -22.38 3.11
C THR A 49 -7.38 -23.57 3.26
N TRP A 50 -7.58 -24.66 2.51
CA TRP A 50 -6.74 -25.86 2.60
C TRP A 50 -5.29 -25.59 2.16
N ARG A 51 -5.06 -24.98 0.99
CA ARG A 51 -3.69 -24.59 0.55
C ARG A 51 -3.03 -23.65 1.54
N ARG A 52 -3.77 -22.66 2.05
CA ARG A 52 -3.24 -21.71 3.05
C ARG A 52 -2.88 -22.42 4.36
N LYS A 53 -3.72 -23.36 4.82
CA LYS A 53 -3.45 -24.21 5.99
C LYS A 53 -2.22 -25.09 5.78
N LEU A 54 -2.11 -25.73 4.62
CA LEU A 54 -0.98 -26.59 4.23
C LEU A 54 0.25 -25.82 3.73
N ARG A 55 0.17 -24.49 3.67
CA ARG A 55 1.23 -23.59 3.20
C ARG A 55 1.69 -23.85 1.76
N ILE A 56 0.79 -24.38 0.92
CA ILE A 56 1.04 -24.69 -0.49
C ILE A 56 0.80 -23.42 -1.34
N PRO A 57 1.72 -23.06 -2.26
CA PRO A 57 1.54 -21.90 -3.12
C PRO A 57 0.40 -22.09 -4.14
N SER A 58 -0.19 -20.97 -4.56
CA SER A 58 -1.10 -20.94 -5.71
C SER A 58 -0.38 -21.33 -7.00
N PRO A 59 -1.04 -22.00 -7.96
CA PRO A 59 -0.49 -22.23 -9.29
C PRO A 59 -0.10 -20.94 -10.03
N LEU A 60 -0.77 -19.82 -9.74
CA LEU A 60 -0.49 -18.52 -10.37
C LEU A 60 0.71 -17.79 -9.76
N ALA A 61 1.30 -18.30 -8.68
CA ALA A 61 2.37 -17.62 -7.96
C ALA A 61 3.62 -17.42 -8.84
N ARG A 62 4.01 -18.46 -9.59
CA ARG A 62 5.17 -18.40 -10.48
C ARG A 62 4.94 -17.40 -11.62
N GLN A 63 3.83 -17.55 -12.34
CA GLN A 63 3.48 -16.68 -13.47
C GLN A 63 3.48 -15.20 -13.07
N ARG A 64 2.82 -14.83 -11.96
CA ARG A 64 2.81 -13.42 -11.51
C ARG A 64 4.22 -12.94 -11.22
N PHE A 65 5.04 -13.78 -10.62
CA PHE A 65 6.36 -13.38 -10.19
C PHE A 65 7.34 -13.24 -11.36
N ASP A 66 7.27 -14.12 -12.36
CA ASP A 66 8.02 -13.95 -13.60
C ASP A 66 7.61 -12.65 -14.33
N GLN A 67 6.30 -12.36 -14.36
CA GLN A 67 5.79 -11.09 -14.88
C GLN A 67 6.37 -9.88 -14.12
N PHE A 68 6.46 -9.95 -12.78
CA PHE A 68 7.04 -8.88 -11.97
C PHE A 68 8.52 -8.66 -12.31
N LEU A 69 9.29 -9.73 -12.53
CA LEU A 69 10.69 -9.63 -12.94
C LEU A 69 10.84 -8.91 -14.28
N VAL A 70 9.99 -9.25 -15.27
CA VAL A 70 9.95 -8.57 -16.56
C VAL A 70 9.55 -7.09 -16.40
N GLU A 71 8.53 -6.80 -15.59
CA GLU A 71 8.07 -5.43 -15.28
C GLU A 71 9.17 -4.58 -14.65
N THR A 72 10.06 -5.18 -13.85
CA THR A 72 11.24 -4.51 -13.27
C THR A 72 12.44 -4.45 -14.20
N GLY A 73 12.41 -5.12 -15.37
CA GLY A 73 13.55 -5.20 -16.29
C GLY A 73 14.65 -6.18 -15.87
N HIS A 74 14.34 -7.11 -14.95
CA HIS A 74 15.31 -8.01 -14.32
C HIS A 74 14.91 -9.51 -14.40
N PRO A 75 14.63 -10.05 -15.59
CA PRO A 75 14.24 -11.45 -15.75
C PRO A 75 15.30 -12.43 -15.23
N GLU A 76 16.60 -12.05 -15.25
CA GLU A 76 17.71 -12.85 -14.78
C GLU A 76 17.68 -13.14 -13.27
N LEU A 77 16.89 -12.39 -12.50
CA LEU A 77 16.71 -12.63 -11.07
C LEU A 77 15.78 -13.81 -10.77
N GLU A 78 15.19 -14.45 -11.79
CA GLU A 78 14.43 -15.70 -11.63
C GLU A 78 15.27 -16.81 -10.99
N ARG A 79 16.61 -16.74 -11.09
CA ARG A 79 17.54 -17.70 -10.46
C ARG A 79 17.41 -17.78 -8.94
N TYR A 80 16.85 -16.76 -8.30
CA TYR A 80 16.56 -16.77 -6.86
C TYR A 80 15.27 -17.51 -6.52
N LEU A 81 14.49 -17.93 -7.51
CA LEU A 81 13.31 -18.74 -7.31
C LEU A 81 13.61 -20.22 -7.27
N PRO A 82 12.88 -20.96 -6.41
CA PRO A 82 12.91 -22.41 -6.46
C PRO A 82 12.30 -22.89 -7.79
N LYS A 83 13.00 -23.80 -8.48
CA LYS A 83 12.47 -24.52 -9.66
C LYS A 83 11.21 -25.31 -9.31
N THR A 84 11.18 -25.89 -8.10
CA THR A 84 10.04 -26.61 -7.53
C THR A 84 9.80 -26.10 -6.11
N ALA A 85 8.75 -25.30 -5.92
CA ALA A 85 8.35 -24.85 -4.58
C ALA A 85 7.13 -25.62 -4.10
N VAL A 86 7.33 -26.38 -3.02
CA VAL A 86 6.27 -27.11 -2.33
C VAL A 86 5.61 -26.21 -1.28
N PHE A 87 6.38 -25.28 -0.70
CA PHE A 87 5.91 -24.38 0.36
C PHE A 87 6.04 -22.91 -0.02
N THR A 88 5.05 -22.13 0.39
CA THR A 88 4.99 -20.67 0.24
C THR A 88 6.23 -19.94 0.76
N ILE A 89 6.88 -20.45 1.80
CA ILE A 89 8.10 -19.83 2.36
C ILE A 89 9.26 -19.80 1.37
N GLN A 90 9.34 -20.75 0.44
CA GLN A 90 10.42 -20.79 -0.56
C GLN A 90 10.25 -19.63 -1.56
N TYR A 91 9.01 -19.38 -2.01
CA TYR A 91 8.69 -18.21 -2.83
C TYR A 91 8.96 -16.91 -2.09
N ILE A 92 8.60 -16.82 -0.81
CA ILE A 92 8.80 -15.59 -0.02
C ILE A 92 10.29 -15.29 0.13
N LYS A 93 11.12 -16.29 0.42
CA LYS A 93 12.58 -16.10 0.48
C LYS A 93 13.13 -15.63 -0.86
N GLY A 94 12.68 -16.22 -1.97
CA GLY A 94 13.06 -15.77 -3.32
C GLY A 94 12.63 -14.33 -3.60
N PHE A 95 11.37 -13.99 -3.30
CA PHE A 95 10.82 -12.64 -3.48
C PHE A 95 11.62 -11.59 -2.71
N ILE A 96 11.85 -11.84 -1.41
CA ILE A 96 12.62 -10.93 -0.56
C ILE A 96 14.06 -10.81 -1.07
N ARG A 97 14.69 -11.92 -1.50
CA ARG A 97 16.03 -11.88 -2.07
C ARG A 97 16.10 -11.04 -3.35
N VAL A 98 15.09 -11.13 -4.21
CA VAL A 98 14.98 -10.30 -5.43
C VAL A 98 14.89 -8.83 -5.05
N LEU A 99 14.00 -8.44 -4.12
CA LEU A 99 13.89 -7.04 -3.71
C LEU A 99 15.17 -6.53 -3.04
N ASP A 100 15.80 -7.34 -2.19
CA ASP A 100 17.08 -7.01 -1.55
C ASP A 100 18.18 -6.81 -2.60
N GLU A 101 18.25 -7.65 -3.65
CA GLU A 101 19.21 -7.52 -4.75
C GLU A 101 18.96 -6.26 -5.59
N LEU A 102 17.71 -6.01 -5.99
CA LEU A 102 17.33 -4.80 -6.76
C LEU A 102 17.69 -3.52 -5.99
N THR A 103 17.51 -3.55 -4.68
CA THR A 103 17.85 -2.42 -3.79
C THR A 103 19.36 -2.19 -3.76
N GLN A 104 20.15 -3.26 -3.68
CA GLN A 104 21.61 -3.19 -3.72
C GLN A 104 22.13 -2.71 -5.08
N GLN A 105 21.52 -3.13 -6.19
CA GLN A 105 21.87 -2.67 -7.54
C GLN A 105 21.60 -1.18 -7.76
N GLN A 106 20.62 -0.62 -7.04
CA GLN A 106 20.35 0.82 -7.02
C GLN A 106 21.22 1.58 -5.99
N GLU A 107 22.17 0.91 -5.34
CA GLU A 107 23.02 1.47 -4.27
C GLU A 107 22.23 2.04 -3.08
N LYS A 108 21.03 1.51 -2.85
CA LYS A 108 20.12 1.93 -1.77
C LYS A 108 20.20 0.98 -0.58
N SER A 109 19.73 1.44 0.58
CA SER A 109 19.85 0.70 1.85
C SER A 109 18.55 0.05 2.30
N LEU A 110 17.39 0.40 1.75
CA LEU A 110 16.12 -0.23 2.11
C LEU A 110 15.14 -0.17 0.95
N TRP A 111 14.09 -0.97 0.99
CA TRP A 111 13.04 -0.94 -0.03
C TRP A 111 11.64 -0.70 0.52
N LEU A 112 10.82 -0.13 -0.37
CA LEU A 112 9.40 0.07 -0.24
C LEU A 112 8.66 -0.73 -1.33
N GLU A 113 7.96 -1.77 -0.92
CA GLU A 113 6.99 -2.45 -1.77
C GLU A 113 5.62 -1.82 -1.53
N LYS A 114 4.97 -1.37 -2.60
CA LYS A 114 3.62 -0.83 -2.53
C LYS A 114 2.70 -1.70 -3.36
N THR A 115 1.83 -2.41 -2.68
CA THR A 115 0.61 -2.98 -3.23
C THR A 115 -0.48 -2.70 -2.20
N PRO A 116 -1.51 -1.88 -2.48
CA PRO A 116 -2.52 -1.51 -1.47
C PRO A 116 -3.16 -2.74 -0.81
N GLY A 117 -3.46 -3.75 -1.62
CA GLY A 117 -4.04 -5.03 -1.19
C GLY A 117 -3.13 -5.92 -0.32
N ASN A 118 -1.84 -5.57 -0.11
CA ASN A 118 -1.02 -6.26 0.90
C ASN A 118 -1.57 -6.09 2.32
N LEU A 119 -2.48 -5.12 2.51
CA LEU A 119 -3.34 -4.96 3.67
C LEU A 119 -3.99 -6.28 4.15
N TYR A 120 -4.47 -7.12 3.23
CA TYR A 120 -5.13 -8.40 3.57
C TYR A 120 -4.16 -9.49 4.02
N TYR A 121 -2.85 -9.25 3.87
CA TYR A 121 -1.79 -10.22 4.11
C TYR A 121 -0.82 -9.78 5.20
N ILE A 122 -1.04 -8.64 5.86
CA ILE A 122 -0.15 -8.09 6.90
C ILE A 122 0.26 -9.13 7.93
N SER A 123 -0.71 -9.79 8.58
CA SER A 123 -0.43 -10.83 9.59
C SER A 123 0.40 -12.00 9.05
N TYR A 124 0.33 -12.26 7.74
CA TYR A 124 1.09 -13.31 7.09
C TYR A 124 2.52 -12.86 6.74
N ILE A 125 2.64 -11.61 6.27
CA ILE A 125 3.90 -10.93 5.95
C ILE A 125 4.73 -10.76 7.22
N GLU A 126 4.17 -10.19 8.30
CA GLU A 126 4.85 -9.99 9.59
C GLU A 126 5.47 -11.29 10.15
N LYS A 127 4.82 -12.43 9.95
CA LYS A 127 5.31 -13.73 10.43
C LYS A 127 6.45 -14.31 9.61
N ARG A 128 6.75 -13.79 8.42
CA ARG A 128 7.66 -14.41 7.44
C ARG A 128 8.70 -13.47 6.86
N VAL A 129 8.48 -12.18 6.99
CA VAL A 129 9.40 -11.13 6.53
C VAL A 129 9.94 -10.44 7.77
N GLU A 130 11.20 -10.74 8.09
CA GLU A 130 11.91 -10.12 9.19
C GLU A 130 12.10 -8.62 8.93
N GLY A 131 11.89 -7.79 9.96
CA GLY A 131 12.04 -6.34 9.87
C GLY A 131 10.94 -5.63 9.06
N ALA A 132 9.81 -6.28 8.79
CA ALA A 132 8.70 -5.67 8.05
C ALA A 132 8.05 -4.52 8.83
N LYS A 133 8.06 -3.32 8.24
CA LYS A 133 7.32 -2.15 8.70
C LYS A 133 6.21 -1.81 7.72
N PHE A 134 5.08 -1.31 8.23
CA PHE A 134 3.90 -1.01 7.43
C PHE A 134 3.50 0.44 7.56
N ILE A 135 3.29 1.07 6.41
CA ILE A 135 2.75 2.43 6.29
C ILE A 135 1.34 2.28 5.76
N HIS A 136 0.35 2.68 6.55
CA HIS A 136 -1.06 2.65 6.17
C HIS A 136 -1.49 4.02 5.68
N LEU A 137 -1.96 4.12 4.45
CA LEU A 137 -2.53 5.37 3.92
C LEU A 137 -4.06 5.31 3.92
N VAL A 138 -4.68 6.25 4.62
CA VAL A 138 -6.13 6.46 4.66
C VAL A 138 -6.45 7.82 4.06
N ARG A 139 -7.51 7.87 3.26
CA ARG A 139 -8.04 9.08 2.63
C ARG A 139 -9.54 9.16 2.93
N ASN A 140 -10.10 10.37 2.85
CA ASN A 140 -11.54 10.61 2.90
C ASN A 140 -12.33 9.58 2.07
N GLY A 141 -13.32 8.96 2.73
CA GLY A 141 -14.09 7.87 2.13
C GLY A 141 -14.92 8.28 0.93
N ALA A 142 -15.45 9.50 0.89
CA ALA A 142 -16.25 9.97 -0.24
C ALA A 142 -15.39 10.10 -1.50
N ASP A 143 -14.18 10.65 -1.35
CA ASP A 143 -13.20 10.74 -2.45
C ASP A 143 -12.80 9.35 -2.97
N VAL A 144 -12.52 8.40 -2.05
CA VAL A 144 -12.11 7.05 -2.44
C VAL A 144 -13.25 6.28 -3.11
N VAL A 145 -14.47 6.33 -2.55
CA VAL A 145 -15.67 5.70 -3.14
C VAL A 145 -15.94 6.25 -4.52
N THR A 146 -15.87 7.57 -4.71
CA THR A 146 -16.02 8.22 -6.02
C THR A 146 -14.98 7.71 -7.01
N SER A 147 -13.71 7.67 -6.58
CA SER A 147 -12.59 7.26 -7.44
C SER A 147 -12.67 5.78 -7.82
N LEU A 148 -13.09 4.91 -6.89
CA LEU A 148 -13.32 3.49 -7.14
C LEU A 148 -14.49 3.29 -8.11
N TYR A 149 -15.62 3.94 -7.85
CA TYR A 149 -16.79 3.83 -8.72
C TYR A 149 -16.42 4.23 -10.14
N ASP A 150 -15.83 5.41 -10.33
CA ASP A 150 -15.45 5.90 -11.66
C ASP A 150 -14.44 4.98 -12.37
N VAL A 151 -13.33 4.61 -11.72
CA VAL A 151 -12.28 3.82 -12.38
C VAL A 151 -12.75 2.40 -12.73
N THR A 152 -13.60 1.80 -11.92
CA THR A 152 -14.12 0.44 -12.18
C THR A 152 -15.11 0.42 -13.34
N HIS A 153 -15.79 1.54 -13.60
CA HIS A 153 -16.67 1.69 -14.76
C HIS A 153 -15.89 2.02 -16.04
N GLN A 154 -14.80 2.78 -15.93
CA GLN A 154 -13.92 3.07 -17.07
C GLN A 154 -13.10 1.86 -17.50
N TYR A 155 -12.65 1.04 -16.54
CA TYR A 155 -11.75 -0.10 -16.77
C TYR A 155 -12.28 -1.40 -16.13
N PRO A 156 -13.46 -1.90 -16.53
CA PRO A 156 -14.09 -3.04 -15.86
C PRO A 156 -13.26 -4.32 -15.97
N GLU A 157 -12.52 -4.54 -17.06
CA GLU A 157 -11.69 -5.74 -17.25
C GLU A 157 -10.57 -5.84 -16.20
N ASP A 158 -9.93 -4.71 -15.87
CA ASP A 158 -8.86 -4.65 -14.87
C ASP A 158 -9.40 -4.78 -13.43
N TRP A 159 -10.65 -4.35 -13.20
CA TRP A 159 -11.29 -4.32 -11.89
C TRP A 159 -12.26 -5.47 -11.62
N ARG A 160 -12.36 -6.43 -12.54
CA ARG A 160 -13.28 -7.58 -12.48
C ARG A 160 -14.74 -7.13 -12.40
N GLY A 161 -15.11 -6.32 -13.39
CA GLY A 161 -16.40 -5.68 -13.56
C GLY A 161 -16.46 -4.27 -12.96
N ALA A 162 -17.47 -3.52 -13.40
CA ALA A 162 -17.88 -2.27 -12.78
C ALA A 162 -18.48 -2.53 -11.39
N TRP A 163 -18.12 -1.70 -10.41
CA TRP A 163 -18.54 -1.90 -9.02
C TRP A 163 -19.73 -1.00 -8.69
N ASP A 164 -20.75 -1.58 -8.05
CA ASP A 164 -21.82 -0.79 -7.44
C ASP A 164 -21.30 0.05 -6.26
N LEU A 165 -22.12 1.04 -5.87
CA LEU A 165 -21.81 1.94 -4.74
C LEU A 165 -21.54 1.17 -3.45
N ASP A 166 -22.36 0.17 -3.14
CA ASP A 166 -22.21 -0.60 -1.90
C ASP A 166 -20.88 -1.36 -1.86
N ARG A 167 -20.42 -1.89 -2.99
CA ARG A 167 -19.12 -2.56 -3.11
C ARG A 167 -17.99 -1.57 -2.90
N CYS A 168 -18.07 -0.37 -3.47
CA CYS A 168 -17.08 0.70 -3.25
C CYS A 168 -17.05 1.13 -1.77
N ILE A 169 -18.21 1.35 -1.15
CA ILE A 169 -18.34 1.73 0.27
C ILE A 169 -17.78 0.62 1.16
N ARG A 170 -18.23 -0.63 0.97
CA ARG A 170 -17.74 -1.79 1.74
C ARG A 170 -16.24 -1.99 1.57
N GLN A 171 -15.69 -1.78 0.38
CA GLN A 171 -14.25 -1.88 0.13
C GLN A 171 -13.49 -0.90 1.03
N TRP A 172 -13.85 0.38 0.99
CA TRP A 172 -13.17 1.41 1.79
C TRP A 172 -13.32 1.16 3.29
N ILE A 173 -14.54 0.86 3.78
CA ILE A 173 -14.80 0.58 5.20
C ILE A 173 -13.94 -0.59 5.68
N ASN A 174 -13.92 -1.70 4.93
CA ASN A 174 -13.16 -2.88 5.31
C ASN A 174 -11.66 -2.61 5.32
N ASP A 175 -11.14 -1.87 4.34
CA ASP A 175 -9.72 -1.57 4.24
C ASP A 175 -9.24 -0.63 5.36
N VAL A 176 -10.03 0.41 5.68
CA VAL A 176 -9.72 1.28 6.82
C VAL A 176 -9.79 0.50 8.13
N ARG A 177 -10.83 -0.31 8.33
CA ARG A 177 -10.97 -1.14 9.54
C ARG A 177 -9.79 -2.11 9.72
N LEU A 178 -9.34 -2.75 8.65
CA LEU A 178 -8.14 -3.60 8.65
C LEU A 178 -6.90 -2.81 9.03
N SER A 179 -6.71 -1.61 8.46
CA SER A 179 -5.58 -0.75 8.81
C SER A 179 -5.56 -0.44 10.30
N LEU A 180 -6.69 0.01 10.85
CA LEU A 180 -6.82 0.34 12.27
C LEU A 180 -6.60 -0.86 13.21
N ASN A 181 -6.89 -2.09 12.76
CA ASN A 181 -6.63 -3.29 13.56
C ASN A 181 -5.15 -3.53 13.81
N HIS A 182 -4.25 -2.98 12.99
CA HIS A 182 -2.80 -3.21 13.11
C HIS A 182 -2.04 -2.09 13.84
N LEU A 183 -2.65 -0.92 14.05
CA LEU A 183 -1.98 0.27 14.58
C LEU A 183 -1.57 0.21 16.06
N HIS A 184 -1.95 -0.84 16.78
CA HIS A 184 -1.47 -1.08 18.15
C HIS A 184 -0.02 -1.61 18.19
N LYS A 185 0.56 -1.94 17.03
CA LYS A 185 1.90 -2.51 16.91
C LYS A 185 2.93 -1.42 16.55
N PRO A 186 4.17 -1.50 17.05
CA PRO A 186 5.19 -0.47 16.86
C PRO A 186 5.76 -0.42 15.43
N ASN A 187 5.66 -1.51 14.66
CA ASN A 187 6.10 -1.58 13.26
C ASN A 187 5.02 -1.10 12.27
N HIS A 188 4.02 -0.34 12.74
CA HIS A 188 2.94 0.21 11.93
C HIS A 188 2.78 1.72 12.17
N ILE A 189 2.59 2.49 11.10
CA ILE A 189 2.24 3.91 11.14
C ILE A 189 1.03 4.18 10.24
N LEU A 190 0.18 5.12 10.65
CA LEU A 190 -0.97 5.59 9.87
C LEU A 190 -0.68 6.98 9.33
N VAL A 191 -0.90 7.18 8.04
CA VAL A 191 -0.84 8.46 7.35
C VAL A 191 -2.23 8.80 6.84
N GLN A 192 -2.68 10.02 7.12
CA GLN A 192 -3.87 10.58 6.50
C GLN A 192 -3.46 11.33 5.24
N TYR A 193 -4.09 11.02 4.11
CA TYR A 193 -3.78 11.61 2.81
C TYR A 193 -3.91 13.14 2.85
N GLU A 194 -4.94 13.66 3.51
CA GLU A 194 -5.20 15.08 3.66
C GLU A 194 -4.05 15.77 4.41
N GLN A 195 -3.56 15.16 5.49
CA GLN A 195 -2.39 15.66 6.20
C GLN A 195 -1.10 15.56 5.38
N LEU A 196 -0.95 14.51 4.57
CA LEU A 196 0.18 14.39 3.64
C LEU A 196 0.16 15.54 2.62
N ILE A 197 -1.01 15.97 2.15
CA ILE A 197 -1.13 17.07 1.19
C ILE A 197 -0.87 18.41 1.86
N ASP A 198 -1.50 18.66 3.00
CA ASP A 198 -1.49 19.96 3.67
C ASP A 198 -0.18 20.22 4.45
N ASN A 199 0.44 19.17 4.98
CA ASN A 199 1.59 19.24 5.90
C ASN A 199 2.73 18.30 5.47
N GLN A 200 3.11 18.34 4.19
CA GLN A 200 4.09 17.44 3.57
C GLN A 200 5.38 17.27 4.37
N LEU A 201 6.04 18.37 4.75
CA LEU A 201 7.31 18.34 5.48
C LEU A 201 7.18 17.60 6.83
N LEU A 202 6.11 17.89 7.57
CA LEU A 202 5.85 17.27 8.87
C LEU A 202 5.63 15.76 8.70
N VAL A 203 4.72 15.38 7.81
CA VAL A 203 4.36 13.96 7.59
C VAL A 203 5.55 13.15 7.06
N LEU A 204 6.34 13.71 6.13
CA LEU A 204 7.52 13.04 5.61
C LEU A 204 8.62 12.91 6.68
N SER A 205 8.79 13.91 7.54
CA SER A 205 9.73 13.83 8.66
C SER A 205 9.34 12.72 9.65
N GLU A 206 8.07 12.65 10.05
CA GLU A 206 7.55 11.59 10.92
C GLU A 206 7.72 10.19 10.29
N LEU A 207 7.49 10.08 8.98
CA LEU A 207 7.71 8.83 8.24
C LEU A 207 9.19 8.44 8.21
N CYS A 208 10.09 9.39 7.97
CA CYS A 208 11.53 9.15 8.00
C CYS A 208 11.99 8.68 9.38
N ASP A 209 11.51 9.30 10.46
CA ASP A 209 11.80 8.87 11.84
C ASP A 209 11.27 7.45 12.10
N PHE A 210 10.04 7.15 11.68
CA PHE A 210 9.47 5.81 11.79
C PHE A 210 10.28 4.76 11.00
N ILE A 211 10.75 5.11 9.80
CA ILE A 211 11.56 4.25 8.95
C ILE A 211 12.95 4.05 9.55
N GLY A 212 13.52 5.09 10.16
CA GLY A 212 14.88 5.13 10.71
C GLY A 212 15.89 5.79 9.77
N VAL A 213 15.45 6.76 8.96
CA VAL A 213 16.30 7.56 8.05
C VAL A 213 16.11 9.05 8.32
N LYS A 214 17.02 9.90 7.84
CA LYS A 214 16.87 11.36 7.96
C LYS A 214 16.04 11.89 6.80
N TYR A 215 15.18 12.88 7.06
CA TYR A 215 14.48 13.59 6.00
C TYR A 215 15.45 14.19 4.97
N GLU A 216 15.08 14.11 3.68
CA GLU A 216 15.79 14.72 2.56
C GLU A 216 14.84 15.64 1.76
N PRO A 217 15.20 16.90 1.48
CA PRO A 217 14.37 17.80 0.66
C PRO A 217 14.07 17.27 -0.75
N THR A 218 14.96 16.44 -1.30
CA THR A 218 14.83 15.78 -2.60
C THR A 218 13.53 14.97 -2.73
N MET A 219 12.96 14.52 -1.60
CA MET A 219 11.68 13.82 -1.56
C MET A 219 10.52 14.65 -2.14
N LEU A 220 10.55 15.98 -1.97
CA LEU A 220 9.55 16.90 -2.51
C LEU A 220 9.91 17.46 -3.89
N GLU A 221 11.20 17.47 -4.23
CA GLU A 221 11.71 18.04 -5.48
C GLU A 221 11.65 17.05 -6.65
N ASN A 222 11.88 15.76 -6.40
CA ASN A 222 12.13 14.77 -7.45
C ASN A 222 11.04 13.70 -7.59
N TYR A 223 9.98 13.71 -6.77
CA TYR A 223 8.98 12.63 -6.76
C TYR A 223 8.26 12.44 -8.10
N GLN A 224 8.08 13.50 -8.89
CA GLN A 224 7.44 13.41 -10.21
C GLN A 224 8.24 12.54 -11.18
N LYS A 225 9.57 12.74 -11.23
CA LYS A 225 10.49 11.93 -12.05
C LYS A 225 10.51 10.48 -11.58
N VAL A 226 10.48 10.26 -10.27
CA VAL A 226 10.47 8.90 -9.71
C VAL A 226 9.15 8.18 -9.99
N ALA A 227 8.03 8.91 -10.06
CA ALA A 227 6.72 8.35 -10.38
C ALA A 227 6.72 7.59 -11.72
N GLU A 228 7.47 8.06 -12.72
CA GLU A 228 7.59 7.41 -14.04
C GLU A 228 8.20 6.00 -13.97
N ASN A 229 9.10 5.75 -13.02
CA ASN A 229 9.79 4.47 -12.87
C ASN A 229 9.01 3.45 -12.01
N VAL A 230 8.03 3.91 -11.22
CA VAL A 230 7.25 3.06 -10.30
C VAL A 230 5.83 2.79 -10.80
N ILE A 231 5.34 3.54 -11.79
CA ILE A 231 4.04 3.35 -12.44
C ILE A 231 4.24 2.58 -13.74
N LEU A 232 3.53 1.46 -13.91
CA LEU A 232 3.64 0.69 -15.14
C LEU A 232 2.85 1.36 -16.28
N PRO A 233 3.26 1.17 -17.56
CA PRO A 233 2.61 1.82 -18.71
C PRO A 233 1.11 1.52 -18.85
N PHE A 234 0.65 0.37 -18.36
CA PHE A 234 -0.75 -0.05 -18.42
C PHE A 234 -1.61 0.45 -17.25
N GLU A 235 -1.02 1.15 -16.26
CA GLU A 235 -1.75 1.69 -15.11
C GLU A 235 -2.24 3.12 -15.39
N TYR A 236 -3.01 3.28 -16.47
CA TYR A 236 -3.45 4.59 -16.99
C TYR A 236 -4.16 5.47 -15.94
N TRP A 237 -4.78 4.86 -14.93
CA TRP A 237 -5.44 5.56 -13.82
C TRP A 237 -4.49 6.15 -12.75
N LYS A 238 -3.17 6.00 -12.89
CA LYS A 238 -2.15 6.56 -11.98
C LYS A 238 -1.46 7.81 -12.51
N VAL A 239 -1.77 8.23 -13.75
CA VAL A 239 -1.17 9.38 -14.43
C VAL A 239 -1.34 10.70 -13.66
N SER A 240 -2.38 10.82 -12.82
CA SER A 240 -2.61 12.03 -12.01
C SER A 240 -1.47 12.35 -11.03
N VAL A 241 -0.61 11.39 -10.67
CA VAL A 241 0.56 11.63 -9.81
C VAL A 241 1.61 12.51 -10.52
N GLN A 242 1.68 12.46 -11.84
CA GLN A 242 2.58 13.28 -12.66
C GLN A 242 2.11 14.74 -12.77
N GLN A 243 0.81 14.97 -12.57
CA GLN A 243 0.21 16.30 -12.73
C GLN A 243 0.44 17.21 -11.50
N GLY A 244 1.00 16.70 -10.40
CA GLY A 244 1.24 17.47 -9.18
C GLY A 244 0.19 17.24 -8.09
N ILE A 245 0.49 17.70 -6.88
CA ILE A 245 -0.36 17.51 -5.70
C ILE A 245 -1.52 18.51 -5.77
N TYR A 246 -2.62 18.12 -6.42
CA TYR A 246 -3.85 18.90 -6.43
C TYR A 246 -4.91 18.29 -5.53
N ASN A 247 -5.46 19.12 -4.65
CA ASN A 247 -6.63 18.77 -3.87
C ASN A 247 -7.90 18.99 -4.70
N THR A 248 -8.29 17.99 -5.50
CA THR A 248 -9.57 17.98 -6.24
C THR A 248 -10.73 17.45 -5.39
N SER A 249 -10.57 17.38 -4.06
CA SER A 249 -11.54 16.80 -3.14
C SER A 249 -12.94 17.38 -3.36
N GLY A 250 -13.93 16.50 -3.46
CA GLY A 250 -15.35 16.88 -3.54
C GLY A 250 -15.87 17.33 -4.91
N GLN A 251 -15.06 17.85 -5.84
CA GLN A 251 -15.56 18.27 -7.16
C GLN A 251 -16.15 17.09 -7.95
N LYS A 252 -15.40 15.98 -8.00
CA LYS A 252 -15.84 14.77 -8.70
C LYS A 252 -17.02 14.10 -8.01
N PHE A 253 -17.04 14.08 -6.67
CA PHE A 253 -18.15 13.54 -5.88
C PHE A 253 -19.46 14.27 -6.20
N ASN A 254 -19.39 15.60 -6.35
CA ASN A 254 -20.56 16.42 -6.68
C ASN A 254 -21.06 16.26 -8.11
N GLN A 255 -20.17 15.95 -9.06
CA GLN A 255 -20.50 15.77 -10.48
C GLN A 255 -21.00 14.36 -10.80
N LEU A 256 -20.46 13.33 -10.15
CA LEU A 256 -20.69 11.92 -10.52
C LEU A 256 -21.99 11.35 -9.94
N PHE A 257 -22.40 11.83 -8.77
CA PHE A 257 -23.54 11.28 -8.03
C PHE A 257 -24.68 12.28 -7.92
N ASN A 258 -25.92 11.77 -7.89
CA ASN A 258 -27.09 12.58 -7.57
C ASN A 258 -27.21 12.80 -6.05
N GLU A 259 -28.12 13.67 -5.60
CA GLU A 259 -28.25 14.02 -4.17
C GLU A 259 -28.61 12.81 -3.28
N GLU A 260 -29.46 11.90 -3.76
CA GLU A 260 -29.83 10.69 -3.01
C GLU A 260 -28.61 9.78 -2.78
N GLN A 261 -27.83 9.54 -3.83
CA GLN A 261 -26.59 8.77 -3.77
C GLN A 261 -25.55 9.43 -2.85
N LYS A 262 -25.40 10.76 -2.92
CA LYS A 262 -24.48 11.49 -2.04
C LYS A 262 -24.88 11.32 -0.58
N GLN A 263 -26.16 11.52 -0.25
CA GLN A 263 -26.67 11.34 1.11
C GLN A 263 -26.45 9.91 1.60
N TYR A 264 -26.75 8.93 0.76
CA TYR A 264 -26.52 7.51 1.07
C TYR A 264 -25.05 7.22 1.38
N ILE A 265 -24.12 7.67 0.52
CA ILE A 265 -22.68 7.49 0.73
C ILE A 265 -22.25 8.15 2.05
N LEU A 266 -22.61 9.40 2.27
CA LEU A 266 -22.23 10.14 3.48
C LEU A 266 -22.78 9.49 4.76
N GLN A 267 -24.00 8.96 4.73
CA GLN A 267 -24.60 8.26 5.86
C GLN A 267 -23.85 6.96 6.21
N GLN A 268 -23.49 6.16 5.20
CA GLN A 268 -22.73 4.92 5.44
C GLN A 268 -21.32 5.23 5.97
N LEU A 269 -20.68 6.26 5.40
CA LEU A 269 -19.33 6.66 5.80
C LEU A 269 -19.30 7.32 7.18
N SER A 270 -20.30 8.10 7.56
CA SER A 270 -20.34 8.75 8.89
C SER A 270 -20.36 7.73 10.02
N THR A 271 -21.16 6.67 9.87
CA THR A 271 -21.23 5.56 10.82
C THR A 271 -19.86 4.89 10.99
N ALA A 272 -19.18 4.60 9.88
CA ALA A 272 -17.84 4.02 9.91
C ALA A 272 -16.79 4.99 10.49
N ASN A 273 -16.86 6.28 10.15
CA ASN A 273 -15.95 7.29 10.66
C ASN A 273 -16.04 7.48 12.18
N LEU A 274 -17.24 7.34 12.76
CA LEU A 274 -17.42 7.35 14.21
C LEU A 274 -16.69 6.15 14.86
N GLU A 275 -16.89 4.94 14.33
CA GLU A 275 -16.18 3.73 14.78
C GLU A 275 -14.65 3.93 14.70
N PHE A 276 -14.17 4.51 13.60
CA PHE A 276 -12.75 4.73 13.37
C PHE A 276 -12.16 5.77 14.32
N SER A 277 -12.87 6.87 14.57
CA SER A 277 -12.44 7.95 15.47
C SER A 277 -12.32 7.46 16.91
N GLU A 278 -13.32 6.70 17.40
CA GLU A 278 -13.26 6.11 18.74
C GLU A 278 -12.07 5.17 18.91
N LYS A 279 -11.78 4.38 17.88
CA LYS A 279 -10.67 3.44 17.91
C LYS A 279 -9.31 4.13 17.91
N LEU A 280 -9.16 5.21 17.12
CA LEU A 280 -7.95 6.02 17.12
C LEU A 280 -7.73 6.73 18.45
N ALA A 281 -8.79 7.29 19.06
CA ALA A 281 -8.72 7.90 20.38
C ALA A 281 -8.25 6.91 21.45
N LYS A 282 -8.79 5.67 21.45
CA LYS A 282 -8.36 4.60 22.36
C LYS A 282 -6.88 4.22 22.17
N LEU A 283 -6.39 4.23 20.93
CA LEU A 283 -4.97 3.95 20.63
C LEU A 283 -4.05 5.07 21.11
N GLN A 284 -4.46 6.33 20.98
CA GLN A 284 -3.70 7.48 21.46
C GLN A 284 -3.59 7.49 22.99
N MET A 285 -4.69 7.24 23.70
CA MET A 285 -4.68 7.17 25.18
C MET A 285 -3.73 6.10 25.73
N ARG A 286 -3.71 4.91 25.10
CA ARG A 286 -2.77 3.84 25.48
C ARG A 286 -1.31 4.23 25.28
N LYS A 287 -1.00 4.99 24.21
CA LYS A 287 0.36 5.47 23.96
C LYS A 287 0.78 6.49 25.03
N SER A 288 -0.07 7.44 25.39
CA SER A 288 0.24 8.42 26.45
C SER A 288 0.48 7.76 27.81
N GLU A 289 -0.34 6.78 28.20
CA GLU A 289 -0.17 6.05 29.46
C GLU A 289 1.15 5.26 29.51
N SER A 290 1.55 4.64 28.39
CA SER A 290 2.83 3.92 28.30
C SER A 290 4.07 4.81 28.36
N THR A 291 3.92 6.12 28.10
CA THR A 291 5.01 7.11 28.09
C THR A 291 5.19 7.77 29.46
N LEU A 292 4.12 7.84 30.27
CA LEU A 292 4.13 8.38 31.64
C LEU A 292 4.60 7.37 32.71
N GLY A 293 4.63 6.06 32.37
CA GLY A 293 5.07 4.98 33.26
C GLY A 293 6.53 4.55 33.10
N ARG A 294 7.37 5.34 32.41
CA ARG A 294 8.82 5.15 32.26
C ARG A 294 9.54 6.40 32.76
#